data_AF-A0A1K1LDT3-F1
#
_entry.id   AF-A0A1K1LDT3-F1
#
_cell.length_a   1.000
_cell.length_b   1.000
_cell.length_c   1.000
_cell.angle_alpha   90.00
_cell.angle_beta   90.00
_cell.angle_gamma   90.00
#
_symmetry.space_group_name_H-M   'P 1'
#
loop_
_entity.id
_entity.type
_entity.pdbx_description
1 polymer ?
#
loop_
_entity_poly.entity_id
_entity_poly.type
_entity_poly.pdbx_seq_one_letter_code
_entity_poly.pdbx_strand_id
1 'polypeptide(L)'
;MYIFDGNPNGRIMCELSNWNGRVYKVSRNELSVFSQRADAGNTGVYFLLGKDENNTDTVYIGEAEKVCTRLKQHLHDADYWSDAIVVISKDDLLNKAHVIS
;
A
#
# COMPACT_ATOMS: atom_id res chain seq x y z
N MET A 1 -10.38 -4.06 2.39
CA MET A 1 -10.62 -3.79 0.96
C MET A 1 -11.26 -5.02 0.35
N TYR A 2 -12.36 -4.87 -0.39
CA TYR A 2 -13.06 -5.98 -1.03
C TYR A 2 -13.11 -5.74 -2.53
N ILE A 3 -12.67 -6.72 -3.32
CA ILE A 3 -12.80 -6.68 -4.78
C ILE A 3 -14.15 -7.33 -5.09
N PHE A 4 -15.12 -6.56 -5.59
CA PHE A 4 -16.32 -7.14 -6.15
C PHE A 4 -15.93 -7.95 -7.41
N ASP A 5 -16.35 -9.22 -7.44
CA ASP A 5 -16.28 -10.13 -8.58
C ASP A 5 -14.87 -10.46 -9.14
N GLY A 6 -13.80 -10.22 -8.38
CA GLY A 6 -12.43 -10.55 -8.83
C GLY A 6 -11.98 -9.78 -10.07
N ASN A 7 -12.71 -8.73 -10.47
CA ASN A 7 -12.36 -7.87 -11.60
C ASN A 7 -11.61 -6.63 -11.09
N PRO A 8 -10.28 -6.52 -11.30
CA PRO A 8 -9.51 -5.35 -10.90
C PRO A 8 -9.88 -4.06 -11.65
N ASN A 9 -10.68 -4.13 -12.73
CA ASN A 9 -11.27 -3.00 -13.45
C ASN A 9 -12.74 -2.73 -13.06
N GLY A 10 -13.28 -3.45 -12.09
CA GLY A 10 -14.64 -3.29 -11.58
C GLY A 10 -14.78 -2.11 -10.61
N ARG A 11 -15.97 -1.96 -10.01
CA ARG A 11 -16.21 -0.93 -8.99
C ARG A 11 -15.55 -1.35 -7.68
N ILE A 12 -14.58 -0.56 -7.22
CA ILE A 12 -13.90 -0.77 -5.94
C ILE A 12 -14.56 0.14 -4.90
N MET A 13 -15.12 -0.44 -3.84
CA MET A 13 -15.60 0.30 -2.68
C MET A 13 -14.68 0.00 -1.49
N CYS A 14 -14.11 1.05 -0.89
CA CYS A 14 -13.34 0.97 0.33
C CYS A 14 -13.91 2.00 1.30
N GLU A 15 -14.46 1.54 2.42
CA GLU A 15 -14.91 2.41 3.50
C GLU A 15 -13.96 2.24 4.68
N LEU A 16 -13.38 3.34 5.13
CA LEU A 16 -12.46 3.44 6.26
C LEU A 16 -13.03 4.49 7.22
N SER A 17 -14.11 4.16 7.93
CA SER A 17 -14.77 5.07 8.87
C SER A 17 -13.80 5.45 10.00
N ASN A 18 -13.71 6.75 10.34
CA ASN A 18 -12.78 7.33 11.34
C ASN A 18 -11.28 7.18 11.05
N TRP A 19 -10.87 6.84 9.82
CA TRP A 19 -9.46 6.73 9.47
C TRP A 19 -8.84 8.10 9.17
N ASN A 20 -7.78 8.46 9.90
CA ASN A 20 -7.05 9.73 9.77
C ASN A 20 -5.70 9.57 9.03
N GLY A 21 -5.56 8.55 8.20
CA GLY A 21 -4.31 8.21 7.53
C GLY A 21 -3.97 9.11 6.33
N ARG A 22 -2.92 8.74 5.60
CA ARG A 22 -2.43 9.45 4.41
C ARG A 22 -2.37 8.50 3.22
N VAL A 23 -2.67 9.03 2.04
CA VAL A 23 -2.55 8.32 0.77
C VAL A 23 -1.48 9.00 -0.07
N TYR A 24 -0.58 8.20 -0.65
CA TYR A 24 0.46 8.64 -1.56
C TYR A 24 0.37 7.89 -2.87
N LYS A 25 0.68 8.57 -3.96
CA LYS A 25 1.12 7.93 -5.21
C LYS A 25 2.63 8.14 -5.30
N VAL A 26 3.38 7.07 -5.51
CA VAL A 26 4.85 7.06 -5.52
C VAL A 26 5.30 6.33 -6.77
N SER A 27 6.02 7.01 -7.66
CA SER A 27 6.66 6.32 -8.78
C SER A 27 7.76 5.39 -8.27
N ARG A 28 7.98 4.26 -8.95
CA ARG A 28 9.07 3.30 -8.65
C ARG A 28 10.42 4.00 -8.48
N ASN A 29 10.71 5.00 -9.32
CA ASN A 29 11.97 5.74 -9.30
C ASN A 29 12.09 6.72 -8.13
N GLU A 30 10.98 7.14 -7.54
CA GLU A 30 10.91 8.08 -6.43
C GLU A 30 10.81 7.38 -5.07
N LEU A 31 10.77 6.04 -5.06
CA LEU A 31 10.61 5.27 -3.82
C LEU A 31 11.74 5.54 -2.82
N SER A 32 12.96 5.80 -3.29
CA SER A 32 14.10 6.16 -2.43
C SER A 32 13.84 7.47 -1.69
N VAL A 33 13.30 8.49 -2.37
CA VAL A 33 12.94 9.79 -1.80
C VAL A 33 11.74 9.65 -0.86
N PHE A 34 10.70 8.92 -1.29
CA PHE A 34 9.55 8.61 -0.44
C PHE A 34 9.95 7.95 0.88
N SER A 35 10.96 7.07 0.84
CA SER A 35 11.45 6.36 2.03
C SER A 35 12.11 7.25 3.09
N GLN A 36 12.44 8.50 2.76
CA GLN A 36 13.03 9.46 3.70
C GLN A 36 11.98 10.16 4.56
N ARG A 37 10.68 10.01 4.25
CA ARG A 37 9.61 10.63 5.02
C ARG A 37 9.45 9.92 6.36
N ALA A 38 9.20 10.69 7.41
CA ALA A 38 9.00 10.16 8.77
C ALA A 38 7.80 9.20 8.87
N ASP A 39 6.78 9.39 8.04
CA ASP A 39 5.55 8.60 8.04
C ASP A 39 5.57 7.39 7.10
N ALA A 40 6.56 7.27 6.21
CA ALA A 40 6.65 6.15 5.26
C ALA A 40 6.87 4.79 5.94
N GLY A 41 7.36 4.80 7.19
CA GLY A 41 7.56 3.62 8.01
C GLY A 41 6.30 3.06 8.67
N ASN A 42 5.16 3.76 8.57
CA ASN A 42 3.94 3.39 9.27
C ASN A 42 3.26 2.15 8.67
N THR A 43 2.40 1.54 9.49
CA THR A 43 1.56 0.43 9.08
C THR A 43 0.53 0.88 8.05
N GLY A 44 0.33 0.05 7.02
CA GLY A 44 -0.58 0.39 5.95
C GLY A 44 -0.73 -0.68 4.89
N VAL A 45 -1.48 -0.31 3.86
CA VAL A 45 -1.74 -1.11 2.66
C VAL A 45 -1.11 -0.40 1.47
N TYR A 46 -0.62 -1.15 0.50
CA TYR A 46 -0.06 -0.61 -0.73
C TYR A 46 -0.54 -1.39 -1.96
N PHE A 47 -0.56 -0.69 -3.08
CA PHE A 47 -0.97 -1.15 -4.40
C PHE A 47 0.19 -0.95 -5.34
N LEU A 48 0.70 -2.01 -5.96
CA LEU A 48 1.68 -1.90 -7.03
C LEU A 48 0.93 -1.97 -8.35
N LEU A 49 0.89 -0.85 -9.06
CA LEU A 49 0.29 -0.72 -10.38
C LEU A 49 1.35 -1.05 -11.42
N GLY A 50 1.04 -1.96 -12.33
CA GLY A 50 1.99 -2.45 -13.31
C GLY A 50 1.32 -3.12 -14.50
N LYS A 51 2.14 -3.82 -15.29
CA LYS A 51 1.67 -4.63 -16.41
C LYS A 51 2.30 -6.01 -16.35
N ASP A 52 1.53 -7.02 -16.71
CA ASP A 52 2.06 -8.38 -16.86
C ASP A 52 2.85 -8.57 -18.16
N GLU A 53 3.37 -9.77 -18.40
CA GLU A 53 4.11 -10.13 -19.62
C GLU A 53 3.28 -9.97 -20.91
N ASN A 54 1.96 -9.95 -20.80
CA ASN A 54 1.03 -9.75 -21.91
C ASN A 54 0.61 -8.28 -22.08
N ASN A 55 1.28 -7.35 -21.38
CA ASN A 55 1.00 -5.91 -21.38
C ASN A 55 -0.40 -5.53 -20.81
N THR A 56 -1.01 -6.45 -20.05
CA THR A 56 -2.31 -6.27 -19.38
C THR A 56 -2.10 -5.53 -18.07
N ASP A 57 -2.95 -4.55 -17.77
CA ASP A 57 -2.88 -3.80 -16.51
C ASP A 57 -3.12 -4.74 -15.32
N THR A 58 -2.21 -4.71 -14.36
CA THR A 58 -2.25 -5.53 -13.15
C THR A 58 -2.05 -4.69 -11.91
N VAL A 59 -2.64 -5.16 -10.81
CA VAL A 59 -2.50 -4.57 -9.49
C VAL A 59 -2.16 -5.66 -8.50
N TYR A 60 -1.04 -5.51 -7.81
CA TYR A 60 -0.73 -6.29 -6.62
C TYR A 60 -1.08 -5.48 -5.38
N ILE A 61 -1.68 -6.15 -4.38
CA ILE A 61 -2.10 -5.53 -3.13
C ILE A 61 -1.36 -6.21 -1.99
N GLY A 62 -0.71 -5.43 -1.14
CA GLY A 62 -0.02 -5.92 0.05
C GLY A 62 -0.34 -5.07 1.27
N GLU A 63 -0.18 -5.65 2.45
CA GLU A 63 -0.22 -4.95 3.73
C GLU A 63 1.09 -5.19 4.49
N ALA A 64 1.50 -4.23 5.31
CA ALA A 64 2.69 -4.37 6.15
C ALA A 64 2.66 -3.41 7.34
N GLU A 65 3.25 -3.85 8.46
CA GLU A 65 3.51 -2.98 9.62
C GLU A 65 4.49 -1.84 9.28
N LYS A 66 5.41 -2.10 8.33
CA LYS A 66 6.35 -1.12 7.76
C LYS A 66 6.26 -1.15 6.24
N VAL A 67 5.34 -0.38 5.67
CA VAL A 67 5.04 -0.41 4.22
C VAL A 67 6.29 -0.13 3.38
N CYS A 68 7.09 0.87 3.76
CA CYS A 68 8.28 1.21 2.99
C CYS A 68 9.31 0.06 2.92
N THR A 69 9.44 -0.76 3.96
CA THR A 69 10.33 -1.93 3.94
C THR A 69 9.89 -2.93 2.88
N ARG A 70 8.58 -3.21 2.76
CA ARG A 70 8.08 -4.12 1.72
C ARG A 70 8.13 -3.53 0.32
N LEU A 71 7.89 -2.23 0.15
CA LEU A 71 8.08 -1.58 -1.14
C LEU A 71 9.53 -1.66 -1.63
N LYS A 72 10.52 -1.48 -0.74
CA LYS A 72 11.94 -1.64 -1.08
C LYS A 72 12.29 -3.07 -1.49
N GLN A 73 11.66 -4.05 -0.87
CA GLN A 73 11.81 -5.43 -1.29
C GLN A 73 11.23 -5.68 -2.68
N HIS A 74 10.02 -5.18 -2.96
CA HIS A 74 9.45 -5.26 -4.31
C HIS A 74 10.24 -4.48 -5.37
N LEU A 75 10.94 -3.41 -4.97
CA LEU A 75 11.85 -2.70 -5.88
C LEU A 75 13.04 -3.59 -6.29
N HIS A 76 13.48 -4.50 -5.42
CA HIS A 76 14.58 -5.43 -5.71
C HIS A 76 14.09 -6.70 -6.43
N ASP A 77 12.96 -7.25 -5.98
CA ASP A 77 12.50 -8.59 -6.36
C ASP A 77 11.58 -8.61 -7.59
N ALA A 78 11.05 -7.46 -8.03
CA ALA A 78 10.02 -7.40 -9.08
C ALA A 78 10.07 -6.14 -9.97
N ASP A 79 10.11 -6.32 -11.29
CA ASP A 79 10.18 -5.22 -12.28
C ASP A 79 8.86 -4.86 -12.97
N TYR A 80 7.77 -5.61 -12.73
CA TYR A 80 6.50 -5.45 -13.46
C TYR A 80 5.72 -4.15 -13.15
N TRP A 81 6.05 -3.45 -12.06
CA TRP A 81 5.28 -2.33 -11.54
C TRP A 81 5.97 -0.98 -11.72
N SER A 82 5.19 0.07 -12.00
CA SER A 82 5.65 1.45 -12.25
C SER A 82 5.30 2.43 -11.14
N ASP A 83 4.15 2.24 -10.49
CA ASP A 83 3.61 3.16 -9.49
C ASP A 83 3.11 2.38 -8.29
N ALA A 84 3.32 2.95 -7.10
CA ALA A 84 2.75 2.47 -5.87
C ALA A 84 1.71 3.46 -5.34
N ILE A 85 0.49 2.99 -5.04
CA ILE A 85 -0.43 3.73 -4.16
C ILE A 85 -0.22 3.23 -2.75
N VAL A 86 0.04 4.12 -1.81
CA VAL A 86 0.42 3.77 -0.44
C VAL A 86 -0.55 4.44 0.52
N VAL A 87 -1.20 3.63 1.36
CA VAL A 87 -2.24 4.03 2.31
C VAL A 87 -1.69 3.74 3.71
N ILE A 88 -1.20 4.77 4.40
CA ILE A 88 -0.59 4.63 5.74
C ILE A 88 -1.47 5.19 6.84
N SER A 89 -1.45 4.51 7.98
CA SER A 89 -2.08 4.95 9.24
C SER A 89 -1.29 6.13 9.81
N LYS A 90 -1.96 7.16 10.34
CA LYS A 90 -1.29 8.33 10.94
C LYS A 90 -0.97 8.16 12.42
N ASP A 91 -1.56 7.15 13.08
CA ASP A 91 -1.34 6.86 14.49
C ASP A 91 -0.60 5.54 14.71
N ASP A 92 0.38 5.56 15.61
CA ASP A 92 1.08 4.41 16.21
C ASP A 92 0.19 3.62 17.19
N LEU A 93 -1.12 3.86 17.19
CA LEU A 93 -2.08 3.23 18.09
C LEU A 93 -2.64 1.94 17.48
N LEU A 94 -1.74 0.98 17.21
CA LEU A 94 -2.04 -0.41 17.58
C LEU A 94 -1.69 -0.57 19.06
N ASN A 95 -2.36 0.18 19.94
CA ASN A 95 -2.46 -0.31 21.32
C ASN A 95 -3.22 -1.62 21.21
N LYS A 96 -2.51 -2.73 21.46
CA LYS A 96 -3.15 -3.97 21.86
C LYS A 96 -4.28 -3.59 22.79
N ALA A 97 -5.51 -3.97 22.44
CA ALA A 97 -6.65 -3.74 23.29
C ALA A 97 -6.27 -4.19 24.70
N HIS A 98 -6.10 -3.19 25.56
CA HIS A 98 -6.08 -3.33 26.99
C HIS A 98 -7.51 -3.79 27.35
N VAL A 99 -7.74 -5.10 27.32
CA VAL A 99 -8.88 -5.67 28.03
C VAL A 99 -8.43 -5.80 29.47
N ILE A 100 -8.88 -4.82 30.25
CA ILE A 100 -8.87 -4.78 31.71
C ILE A 100 -10.11 -5.53 32.20
N SER A 101 -9.87 -6.30 33.27
CA SER A 101 -10.80 -7.04 34.13
C SER A 101 -11.42 -8.32 33.60
#